data_AF-A0A847UUV4-F1
#
_entry.id   AF-A0A847UUV4-F1
#
_cell.length_a   1.000
_cell.length_b   1.000
_cell.length_c   1.000
_cell.angle_alpha   90.00
_cell.angle_beta   90.00
_cell.angle_gamma   90.00
#
_symmetry.space_group_name_H-M   'P 1'
#
loop_
_entity.id
_entity.type
_entity.pdbx_description
1 polymer ?
#
loop_
_entity_poly.entity_id
_entity_poly.type
_entity_poly.pdbx_seq_one_letter_code
_entity_poly.pdbx_strand_id
1 'polypeptide(L)' 'MQSELGFTPTLEQGAKGVFQIQANGQIIYSKSETRRIPDPGLVLDLLRRAGADT' A
#
# COMPACT_ATOMS: atom_id res chain seq x y z
N MET A 1 4.56 12.52 -13.75
CA MET A 1 5.09 12.60 -12.38
C MET A 1 5.84 11.31 -12.12
N GLN A 2 7.17 11.35 -12.16
CA GLN A 2 7.99 10.21 -11.71
C GLN A 2 8.08 10.31 -10.19
N SER A 3 7.66 9.26 -9.49
CA SER A 3 7.71 9.16 -8.03
C SER A 3 9.15 8.93 -7.57
N GLU A 4 9.58 9.63 -6.51
CA GLU A 4 10.92 9.57 -5.90
C GLU A 4 11.35 8.17 -5.39
N LEU A 5 10.49 7.17 -5.52
CA LEU A 5 10.62 5.84 -4.91
C LEU A 5 10.90 4.71 -5.91
N GLY A 6 11.10 5.00 -7.20
CA GLY A 6 11.46 4.00 -8.21
C GLY A 6 10.34 3.04 -8.63
N PHE A 7 9.11 3.28 -8.18
CA PHE A 7 7.91 2.58 -8.61
C PHE A 7 6.80 3.55 -9.03
N THR A 8 5.86 3.05 -9.83
CA THR A 8 4.67 3.78 -10.25
C THR A 8 3.45 3.18 -9.55
N PRO A 9 2.80 3.88 -8.61
CA PRO A 9 1.57 3.39 -8.00
C PRO A 9 0.43 3.42 -9.03
N THR A 10 -0.44 2.41 -8.98
CA THR A 10 -1.69 2.36 -9.73
C THR A 10 -2.87 2.35 -8.76
N LEU A 11 -4.02 2.84 -9.21
CA LEU A 11 -5.27 2.79 -8.46
C LEU A 11 -6.21 1.81 -9.14
N GLU A 12 -6.67 0.81 -8.38
CA GLU A 12 -7.64 -0.18 -8.83
C GLU A 12 -8.95 0.01 -8.07
N GLN A 13 -10.07 -0.03 -8.81
CA GLN A 13 -11.39 0.11 -8.19
C GLN A 13 -11.78 -1.19 -7.47
N GLY A 14 -11.85 -1.12 -6.14
CA GLY A 14 -12.34 -2.20 -5.31
C GLY A 14 -13.85 -2.14 -5.03
N ALA A 15 -14.32 -3.10 -4.24
CA ALA A 15 -15.69 -3.11 -3.72
C ALA A 15 -15.95 -1.97 -2.73
N LYS A 16 -17.23 -1.61 -2.54
CA LYS A 16 -17.65 -0.51 -1.65
C LYS A 16 -17.07 -0.70 -0.23
N GLY A 17 -16.37 0.32 0.25
CA GLY A 17 -15.82 0.36 1.61
C GLY A 17 -14.48 -0.35 1.80
N VAL A 18 -13.97 -0.99 0.74
CA VAL A 18 -12.64 -1.62 0.75
C VAL A 18 -11.57 -0.56 0.50
N PHE A 19 -10.51 -0.60 1.31
CA PHE A 19 -9.27 0.11 1.06
C PHE A 19 -8.13 -0.84 1.40
N GLN A 20 -7.32 -1.18 0.41
CA GLN A 20 -6.20 -2.09 0.51
C GLN A 20 -5.01 -1.51 -0.23
N ILE A 21 -3.81 -1.80 0.27
CA ILE A 21 -2.56 -1.47 -0.40
C ILE A 21 -1.86 -2.79 -0.69
N GLN A 22 -1.46 -2.96 -1.95
CA GLN A 22 -0.74 -4.13 -2.41
C GLN A 22 0.64 -3.75 -2.93
N ALA A 23 1.64 -4.58 -2.63
CA ALA A 23 2.99 -4.48 -3.15
C ALA A 23 3.48 -5.90 -3.47
N ASN A 24 4.14 -6.08 -4.62
CA ASN A 24 4.66 -7.38 -5.06
C ASN A 24 3.64 -8.53 -5.02
N GLY A 25 2.37 -8.23 -5.34
CA GLY A 25 1.26 -9.20 -5.31
C GLY A 25 0.75 -9.57 -3.92
N GLN A 26 1.27 -8.95 -2.85
CA GLN A 26 0.84 -9.17 -1.47
C GLN A 26 0.08 -7.96 -0.92
N ILE A 27 -0.98 -8.21 -0.15
CA ILE A 27 -1.65 -7.16 0.63
C ILE A 27 -0.75 -6.80 1.81
N ILE A 28 -0.29 -5.54 1.83
CA ILE A 28 0.55 -5.00 2.91
C ILE A 28 -0.27 -4.15 3.90
N TYR A 29 -1.50 -3.78 3.52
CA TYR A 29 -2.44 -3.09 4.39
C TYR A 29 -3.90 -3.37 4.01
N SER A 30 -4.77 -3.56 4.99
CA SER A 30 -6.22 -3.58 4.79
C SER A 30 -6.96 -2.75 5.85
N LYS A 31 -7.78 -1.80 5.38
CA LYS A 31 -8.68 -1.04 6.25
C LYS A 31 -9.70 -1.92 6.96
N SER A 32 -10.09 -3.05 6.39
CA SER A 32 -11.07 -3.95 7.05
C SER A 32 -10.55 -4.50 8.37
N GLU A 33 -9.23 -4.72 8.46
CA GLU A 33 -8.57 -5.26 9.64
C GLU A 33 -8.31 -4.16 10.68
N THR A 34 -7.77 -3.03 10.24
CA THR A 34 -7.38 -1.92 11.13
C THR A 34 -8.53 -0.99 11.49
N ARG A 35 -9.62 -1.04 10.72
CA ARG A 35 -10.75 -0.09 10.73
C ARG A 35 -10.34 1.38 10.59
N ARG A 36 -9.17 1.66 10.01
CA ARG A 36 -8.59 3.00 9.88
C ARG A 36 -8.04 3.26 8.48
N ILE A 37 -7.86 4.54 8.13
CA ILE A 37 -7.05 4.94 6.96
C ILE A 37 -5.61 5.08 7.47
N PRO A 38 -4.61 4.51 6.76
CA PRO A 38 -3.24 4.59 7.21
C PRO A 38 -2.72 6.02 7.05
N ASP A 39 -1.82 6.43 7.94
CA ASP A 39 -1.07 7.66 7.71
C ASP A 39 0.00 7.41 6.61
N PRO A 40 0.45 8.46 5.91
CA PRO A 40 1.46 8.31 4.86
C PRO A 40 2.76 7.64 5.32
N GLY A 41 3.21 7.91 6.55
CA GLY A 41 4.42 7.33 7.13
C GLY A 41 4.33 5.83 7.30
N LEU A 42 3.19 5.32 7.80
CA LEU A 42 2.92 3.89 7.87
C LEU A 42 2.97 3.22 6.49
N VAL A 43 2.37 3.85 5.47
CA VAL A 43 2.38 3.30 4.10
C VAL A 43 3.82 3.16 3.59
N LEU A 44 4.66 4.17 3.79
CA LEU A 44 6.06 4.12 3.39
C LEU A 44 6.85 3.05 4.13
N ASP A 45 6.61 2.86 5.43
CA ASP A 45 7.26 1.82 6.22
C ASP A 45 6.87 0.41 5.73
N LEU A 46 5.58 0.19 5.46
CA LEU A 46 5.08 -1.08 4.92
C LEU A 46 5.66 -1.39 3.53
N LEU A 47 5.75 -0.38 2.66
CA LEU A 47 6.36 -0.53 1.33
C LEU A 47 7.85 -0.87 1.40
N ARG A 48 8.60 -0.24 2.31
CA ARG A 48 10.02 -0.58 2.53
C ARG A 48 10.17 -2.02 2.99
N ARG A 49 9.38 -2.47 3.97
CA ARG A 49 9.41 -3.85 4.46
C ARG A 49 9.09 -4.86 3.37
N ALA A 50 8.12 -4.55 2.51
CA ALA A 50 7.73 -5.43 1.40
C ALA A 50 8.79 -5.52 0.28
N GLY A 51 9.69 -4.55 0.19
CA GLY A 51 10.81 -4.52 -0.77
C GLY A 51 12.17 -4.87 -0.18
N ALA A 52 12.30 -4.99 1.14
CA ALA A 52 13.58 -5.22 1.84
C ALA A 52 14.02 -6.69 1.92
N ASP A 53 13.41 -7.57 1.12
CA ASP A 53 13.70 -9.02 1.11
C ASP A 53 14.46 -9.47 -0.16
N THR A 54 15.26 -8.59 -0.79
CA THR A 54 16.16 -8.97 -1.91
C THR A 54 17.44 -8.14 -1.93
#